data_AF-A0A7S3BVN2-F1
#
_entry.id   AF-A0A7S3BVN2-F1
#
_cell.length_a   1.000
_cell.length_b   1.000
_cell.length_c   1.000
_cell.angle_alpha   90.00
_cell.angle_beta   90.00
_cell.angle_gamma   90.00
#
_symmetry.space_group_name_H-M   'P 1'
#
loop_
_entity.id
_entity.type
_entity.pdbx_description
1 polymer ?
#
loop_
_entity_poly.entity_id
_entity_poly.type
_entity_poly.pdbx_seq_one_letter_code
_entity_poly.pdbx_strand_id
1 'polypeptide(L)'
;AEGQRRAAEAAAAAAATSGTSPRLDSAPDSNASYSPYAGGRGGRQTYPDSVLPLASREQSNAPLCGSVPASIEYIIPEGAKVCAKPTAAKGNPPQDWILATVLKFNLPSSKYLVLDDDQDETGAWVGGTKQHTVTNKCCMPLPLYEPSHYTPYNEFGRGTLVLALYPDTTCFYKAYVHTPPSERRQPPPKAYLVEFEDESELTGRSEPMPVPQKYVVAFQNT
;
A
#
# COMPACT_ATOMS: atom_id res chain seq x y z
N ALA A 1 6.27 -16.80 -5.72
CA ALA A 1 6.50 -17.01 -7.15
C ALA A 1 5.45 -16.33 -8.03
N GLU A 2 4.16 -16.73 -7.98
CA GLU A 2 3.16 -16.20 -8.95
C GLU A 2 2.56 -14.83 -8.57
N GLY A 3 2.36 -14.54 -7.27
CA GLY A 3 1.91 -13.21 -6.80
C GLY A 3 2.95 -12.10 -6.99
N GLN A 4 4.24 -12.46 -7.04
CA GLN A 4 5.34 -11.49 -7.22
C GLN A 4 5.48 -11.02 -8.67
N ARG A 5 5.08 -11.85 -9.65
CA ARG A 5 4.98 -11.42 -11.05
C ARG A 5 3.91 -10.35 -11.25
N ARG A 6 2.82 -10.39 -10.47
CA ARG A 6 1.72 -9.43 -10.58
C ARG A 6 2.08 -8.01 -10.12
N ALA A 7 3.01 -7.84 -9.19
CA ALA A 7 3.50 -6.52 -8.81
C ALA A 7 4.25 -5.86 -10.00
N ALA A 8 5.11 -6.64 -10.68
CA ALA A 8 5.79 -6.20 -11.89
C ALA A 8 4.83 -6.01 -13.08
N GLU A 9 3.81 -6.86 -13.21
CA GLU A 9 2.77 -6.74 -14.26
C GLU A 9 1.81 -5.57 -14.02
N ALA A 10 1.45 -5.27 -12.77
CA ALA A 10 0.64 -4.10 -12.41
C ALA A 10 1.42 -2.80 -12.64
N ALA A 11 2.72 -2.78 -12.31
CA ALA A 11 3.62 -1.67 -12.64
C ALA A 11 3.76 -1.49 -14.16
N ALA A 12 3.81 -2.59 -14.93
CA ALA A 12 3.88 -2.56 -16.40
C ALA A 12 2.54 -2.15 -17.05
N ALA A 13 1.40 -2.57 -16.50
CA ALA A 13 0.06 -2.24 -17.00
C ALA A 13 -0.28 -0.75 -16.81
N ALA A 14 0.11 -0.16 -15.68
CA ALA A 14 -0.05 1.29 -15.44
C ALA A 14 0.78 2.15 -16.41
N ALA A 15 1.91 1.65 -16.91
CA ALA A 15 2.75 2.35 -17.89
C ALA A 15 2.19 2.27 -19.34
N ALA A 16 1.44 1.22 -19.68
CA ALA A 16 1.03 0.92 -21.05
C ALA A 16 -0.21 1.70 -21.55
N THR A 17 -0.97 2.36 -20.67
CA THR A 17 -2.21 3.09 -21.05
C THR A 17 -1.99 4.54 -21.49
N SER A 18 -0.76 5.06 -21.45
CA SER A 18 -0.42 6.40 -21.95
C SER A 18 0.30 6.37 -23.30
N GLY A 19 -0.43 6.18 -24.41
CA GLY A 19 0.19 6.26 -25.73
C GLY A 19 -0.74 6.18 -26.94
N THR A 20 -1.20 7.33 -27.43
CA THR A 20 -1.87 7.45 -28.73
C THR A 20 -0.86 7.54 -29.89
N SER A 21 -0.70 6.44 -30.64
CA SER A 21 -0.50 6.28 -32.12
C SER A 21 0.68 6.96 -32.88
N PRO A 22 1.05 6.43 -34.08
CA PRO A 22 2.45 6.24 -34.48
C PRO A 22 2.98 7.26 -35.50
N ARG A 23 4.31 7.43 -35.53
CA ARG A 23 5.05 7.85 -36.72
C ARG A 23 6.28 6.95 -36.91
N LEU A 24 6.36 6.41 -38.13
CA LEU A 24 7.54 5.75 -38.68
C LEU A 24 8.73 6.71 -38.65
N ASP A 25 9.84 6.30 -38.05
CA ASP A 25 11.12 6.22 -38.76
C ASP A 25 12.22 5.49 -37.96
N SER A 26 12.88 4.57 -38.65
CA SER A 26 14.31 4.22 -38.59
C SER A 26 15.02 3.96 -37.23
N ALA A 27 15.42 2.70 -37.01
CA ALA A 27 16.45 2.30 -36.04
C ALA A 27 17.86 2.77 -36.49
N PRO A 28 18.83 2.93 -35.56
CA PRO A 28 19.65 1.76 -35.21
C PRO A 28 20.02 1.61 -33.73
N ASP A 29 20.31 0.34 -33.42
CA ASP A 29 20.96 -0.28 -32.27
C ASP A 29 21.65 0.61 -31.20
N SER A 30 21.15 0.50 -29.97
CA SER A 30 22.01 0.32 -28.79
C SER A 30 21.25 -0.43 -27.72
N ASN A 31 21.79 -1.58 -27.33
CA ASN A 31 21.33 -2.49 -26.29
C ASN A 31 21.31 -1.79 -24.92
N ALA A 32 20.21 -1.09 -24.61
CA ALA A 32 19.90 -0.59 -23.27
C ALA A 32 18.90 -1.57 -22.63
N SER A 33 19.36 -2.28 -21.61
CA SER A 33 18.52 -3.07 -20.72
C SER A 33 17.39 -2.20 -20.19
N TYR A 34 16.18 -2.48 -20.66
CA TYR A 34 14.94 -1.84 -20.23
C TYR A 34 14.70 -2.19 -18.75
N SER A 35 15.06 -1.30 -17.84
CA SER A 35 14.56 -1.34 -16.47
C SER A 35 13.21 -0.62 -16.47
N PRO A 36 12.08 -1.30 -16.17
CA PRO A 36 10.78 -0.64 -16.07
C PRO A 36 10.73 0.40 -14.92
N TYR A 37 11.77 0.46 -14.10
CA TYR A 37 11.93 1.40 -12.99
C TYR A 37 12.71 2.67 -13.38
N ALA A 38 13.35 2.69 -14.55
CA ALA A 38 14.15 3.81 -15.03
C ALA A 38 13.35 4.72 -15.98
N GLY A 39 12.53 5.59 -15.40
CA GLY A 39 12.15 6.88 -16.00
C GLY A 39 10.78 6.93 -16.70
N GLY A 40 9.83 7.61 -16.04
CA GLY A 40 8.53 7.97 -16.60
C GLY A 40 7.96 9.26 -16.01
N ARG A 41 8.51 10.41 -16.44
CA ARG A 41 7.85 11.73 -16.53
C ARG A 41 6.98 12.21 -15.36
N GLY A 42 7.55 12.99 -14.43
CA GLY A 42 6.96 14.23 -13.88
C GLY A 42 5.55 14.24 -13.27
N GLY A 43 4.86 13.11 -13.20
CA GLY A 43 3.57 12.94 -12.52
C GLY A 43 3.83 12.85 -11.03
N ARG A 44 3.12 13.66 -10.26
CA ARG A 44 3.17 13.60 -8.81
C ARG A 44 2.59 12.23 -8.39
N GLN A 45 3.41 11.35 -7.81
CA GLN A 45 2.95 10.10 -7.18
C GLN A 45 1.73 10.40 -6.31
N THR A 46 0.61 9.72 -6.58
CA THR A 46 -0.64 10.00 -5.90
C THR A 46 -1.00 8.88 -4.94
N TYR A 47 -1.51 9.30 -3.78
CA TYR A 47 -2.14 8.43 -2.80
C TYR A 47 -3.51 9.04 -2.52
N PRO A 48 -4.62 8.32 -2.72
CA PRO A 48 -5.94 8.86 -2.42
C PRO A 48 -6.01 9.21 -0.93
N ASP A 49 -6.68 10.30 -0.55
CA ASP A 49 -6.99 10.63 0.86
C ASP A 49 -5.82 10.43 1.86
N SER A 50 -4.58 10.76 1.48
CA SER A 50 -3.39 10.34 2.23
C SER A 50 -3.08 11.18 3.47
N VAL A 51 -3.83 12.26 3.69
CA VAL A 51 -3.59 13.22 4.78
C VAL A 51 -4.29 12.73 6.03
N LEU A 52 -3.53 12.54 7.10
CA LEU A 52 -4.07 12.24 8.42
C LEU A 52 -4.16 13.51 9.26
N PRO A 53 -5.19 13.64 10.12
CA PRO A 53 -5.16 14.64 11.19
C PRO A 53 -3.95 14.42 12.10
N LEU A 54 -3.31 15.52 12.52
CA LEU A 54 -2.23 15.47 13.52
C LEU A 54 -2.81 15.23 14.92
N ALA A 55 -2.33 14.21 15.61
CA ALA A 55 -2.66 13.96 17.00
C ALA A 55 -2.04 15.02 17.92
N SER A 56 -2.68 15.28 19.07
CA SER A 56 -2.03 16.04 20.14
C SER A 56 -0.77 15.31 20.65
N ARG A 57 0.09 16.02 21.39
CA ARG A 57 1.30 15.43 21.93
C ARG A 57 0.99 14.25 22.87
N GLU A 58 -0.05 14.38 23.68
CA GLU A 58 -0.53 13.39 24.64
C GLU A 58 -1.15 12.17 23.93
N GLN A 59 -1.74 12.38 22.75
CA GLN A 59 -2.37 11.36 21.92
C GLN A 59 -1.41 10.72 20.90
N SER A 60 -0.15 11.16 20.83
CA SER A 60 0.83 10.65 19.86
C SER A 60 1.18 9.17 20.07
N ASN A 61 0.80 8.57 21.20
CA ASN A 61 0.94 7.13 21.48
C ASN A 61 -0.42 6.41 21.63
N ALA A 62 -1.52 7.06 21.25
CA ALA A 62 -2.85 6.44 21.28
C ALA A 62 -2.97 5.38 20.16
N PRO A 63 -3.86 4.37 20.31
CA PRO A 63 -4.13 3.39 19.27
C PRO A 63 -4.46 4.04 17.91
N LEU A 64 -3.93 3.46 16.83
CA LEU A 64 -4.09 3.97 15.45
C LEU A 64 -3.43 5.33 15.18
N CYS A 65 -2.58 5.82 16.07
CA CYS A 65 -1.69 6.94 15.80
C CYS A 65 -0.33 6.41 15.31
N GLY A 66 0.05 6.74 14.08
CA GLY A 66 1.24 6.18 13.45
C GLY A 66 1.26 4.65 13.45
N SER A 67 2.31 4.02 13.97
CA SER A 67 2.44 2.55 14.05
C SER A 67 1.79 1.91 15.28
N VAL A 68 1.14 2.68 16.15
CA VAL A 68 0.53 2.12 17.37
C VAL A 68 -0.65 1.22 16.98
N PRO A 69 -0.63 -0.08 17.34
CA PRO A 69 -1.67 -1.01 16.92
C PRO A 69 -3.02 -0.67 17.55
N ALA A 70 -4.10 -1.10 16.88
CA ALA A 70 -5.42 -1.12 17.49
C ALA A 70 -5.47 -2.08 18.68
N SER A 71 -6.47 -1.90 19.54
CA SER A 71 -6.84 -2.93 20.54
C SER A 71 -7.23 -4.23 19.84
N ILE A 72 -6.96 -5.38 20.45
CA ILE A 72 -7.39 -6.69 19.95
C ILE A 72 -8.91 -6.84 19.86
N GLU A 73 -9.65 -6.06 20.63
CA GLU A 73 -11.12 -6.02 20.64
C GLU A 73 -11.68 -4.92 19.71
N TYR A 74 -10.81 -4.17 19.03
CA TYR A 74 -11.23 -3.10 18.15
C TYR A 74 -12.00 -3.65 16.94
N ILE A 75 -13.25 -3.22 16.82
CA ILE A 75 -14.06 -3.46 15.64
C ILE A 75 -13.90 -2.25 14.72
N ILE A 76 -13.39 -2.50 13.51
CA ILE A 76 -13.18 -1.47 12.51
C ILE A 76 -14.56 -0.98 12.03
N PRO A 77 -14.86 0.33 12.09
CA PRO A 77 -16.17 0.85 11.74
C PRO A 77 -16.48 0.74 10.24
N GLU A 78 -17.77 0.68 9.91
CA GLU A 78 -18.24 0.75 8.53
C GLU A 78 -17.79 2.07 7.86
N GLY A 79 -17.41 1.99 6.58
CA GLY A 79 -16.84 3.11 5.81
C GLY A 79 -15.33 3.32 6.00
N ALA A 80 -14.70 2.69 6.99
CA ALA A 80 -13.25 2.83 7.19
C ALA A 80 -12.44 2.16 6.08
N LYS A 81 -11.32 2.79 5.71
CA LYS A 81 -10.31 2.19 4.82
C LYS A 81 -9.43 1.21 5.61
N VAL A 82 -9.10 0.08 5.00
CA VAL A 82 -8.35 -1.02 5.60
C VAL A 82 -7.34 -1.61 4.60
N CYS A 83 -6.30 -2.24 5.13
CA CYS A 83 -5.46 -3.18 4.39
C CYS A 83 -6.04 -4.58 4.61
N ALA A 84 -6.55 -5.21 3.55
CA ALA A 84 -7.27 -6.47 3.62
C ALA A 84 -6.60 -7.54 2.75
N LYS A 85 -6.61 -8.79 3.20
CA LYS A 85 -6.19 -9.95 2.38
C LYS A 85 -7.41 -10.80 2.05
N PRO A 86 -7.95 -10.70 0.83
CA PRO A 86 -9.06 -11.53 0.40
C PRO A 86 -8.72 -13.02 0.52
N THR A 87 -9.73 -13.82 0.88
CA THR A 87 -9.56 -15.27 0.93
C THR A 87 -9.48 -15.79 -0.51
N ALA A 88 -8.39 -16.50 -0.85
CA ALA A 88 -8.30 -17.17 -2.14
C ALA A 88 -9.41 -18.22 -2.27
N ALA A 89 -10.15 -18.20 -3.39
CA ALA A 89 -11.04 -19.30 -3.72
C ALA A 89 -10.22 -20.59 -3.93
N LYS A 90 -10.76 -21.75 -3.56
CA LYS A 90 -10.07 -23.04 -3.70
C LYS A 90 -9.51 -23.20 -5.13
N GLY A 91 -8.21 -23.44 -5.24
CA GLY A 91 -7.51 -23.65 -6.51
C GLY A 91 -6.95 -22.38 -7.17
N ASN A 92 -7.17 -21.19 -6.60
CA ASN A 92 -6.56 -19.94 -7.06
C ASN A 92 -5.32 -19.58 -6.24
N PRO A 93 -4.37 -18.83 -6.81
CA PRO A 93 -3.21 -18.33 -6.08
C PRO A 93 -3.62 -17.42 -4.91
N PRO A 94 -2.75 -17.26 -3.90
CA PRO A 94 -2.98 -16.31 -2.81
C PRO A 94 -3.21 -14.91 -3.39
N GLN A 95 -4.24 -14.22 -2.92
CA GLN A 95 -4.46 -12.83 -3.31
C GLN A 95 -3.52 -11.89 -2.55
N ASP A 96 -3.18 -10.79 -3.21
CA ASP A 96 -2.39 -9.71 -2.63
C ASP A 96 -3.18 -8.99 -1.53
N TRP A 97 -2.47 -8.24 -0.69
CA TRP A 97 -3.11 -7.33 0.26
C TRP A 97 -3.63 -6.13 -0.53
N ILE A 98 -4.90 -5.77 -0.34
CA ILE A 98 -5.57 -4.69 -1.07
C ILE A 98 -6.01 -3.58 -0.12
N LEU A 99 -6.14 -2.38 -0.66
CA LEU A 99 -6.89 -1.29 -0.07
C LEU A 99 -8.36 -1.58 -0.25
N ALA A 100 -9.11 -1.56 0.86
CA ALA A 100 -10.53 -1.83 0.82
C ALA A 100 -11.29 -0.91 1.80
N THR A 101 -12.59 -0.80 1.62
CA THR A 101 -13.51 -0.12 2.53
C THR A 101 -14.35 -1.14 3.29
N VAL A 102 -14.44 -1.02 4.62
CA VAL A 102 -15.31 -1.87 5.42
C VAL A 102 -16.78 -1.58 5.09
N LEU A 103 -17.52 -2.60 4.67
CA LEU A 103 -18.97 -2.52 4.49
C LEU A 103 -19.71 -2.95 5.74
N LYS A 104 -19.24 -4.01 6.40
CA LYS A 104 -19.91 -4.59 7.57
C LYS A 104 -18.98 -5.50 8.37
N PHE A 105 -19.16 -5.55 9.69
CA PHE A 105 -18.60 -6.60 10.54
C PHE A 105 -19.68 -7.59 10.99
N ASN A 106 -19.43 -8.89 10.81
CA ASN A 106 -20.31 -9.96 11.27
C ASN A 106 -19.76 -10.58 12.56
N LEU A 107 -20.36 -10.22 13.69
CA LEU A 107 -19.97 -10.68 15.03
C LEU A 107 -19.96 -12.23 15.17
N PRO A 108 -21.04 -12.97 14.82
CA PRO A 108 -21.06 -14.43 15.00
C PRO A 108 -19.93 -15.18 14.27
N SER A 109 -19.54 -14.69 13.08
CA SER A 109 -18.46 -15.32 12.29
C SER A 109 -17.10 -14.65 12.47
N SER A 110 -17.02 -13.51 13.15
CA SER A 110 -15.83 -12.67 13.29
C SER A 110 -15.15 -12.36 11.94
N LYS A 111 -15.97 -11.98 10.95
CA LYS A 111 -15.53 -11.66 9.58
C LYS A 111 -16.02 -10.29 9.15
N TYR A 112 -15.18 -9.60 8.38
CA TYR A 112 -15.56 -8.37 7.70
C TYR A 112 -16.02 -8.67 6.28
N LEU A 113 -17.03 -7.94 5.84
CA LEU A 113 -17.34 -7.71 4.44
C LEU A 113 -16.65 -6.40 4.04
N VAL A 114 -15.77 -6.46 3.05
CA VAL A 114 -15.00 -5.30 2.56
C VAL A 114 -15.23 -5.12 1.07
N LEU A 115 -15.16 -3.86 0.62
CA LEU A 115 -15.26 -3.45 -0.78
C LEU A 115 -13.85 -3.11 -1.27
N ASP A 116 -13.36 -3.78 -2.31
CA ASP A 116 -12.11 -3.44 -2.99
C ASP A 116 -12.15 -1.98 -3.48
N ASP A 117 -11.03 -1.25 -3.40
CA ASP A 117 -10.93 0.14 -3.84
C ASP A 117 -10.45 0.29 -5.29
N ASP A 118 -10.16 -0.81 -5.99
CA ASP A 118 -9.75 -0.82 -7.40
C ASP A 118 -10.89 -0.37 -8.34
N GLN A 119 -10.90 0.92 -8.65
CA GLN A 119 -11.80 1.56 -9.62
C GLN A 119 -11.00 1.91 -10.88
N ASP A 120 -11.62 1.78 -12.06
CA ASP A 120 -11.05 2.30 -13.29
C ASP A 120 -11.12 3.83 -13.36
N GLU A 121 -10.47 4.38 -14.38
CA GLU A 121 -10.41 5.81 -14.67
C GLU A 121 -11.80 6.46 -14.87
N THR A 122 -12.85 5.67 -15.13
CA THR A 122 -14.23 6.15 -15.29
C THR A 122 -15.03 6.10 -13.99
N GLY A 123 -14.42 5.64 -12.90
CA GLY A 123 -15.11 5.32 -11.64
C GLY A 123 -16.02 4.09 -11.77
N ALA A 124 -15.95 3.38 -12.90
CA ALA A 124 -16.48 2.04 -13.01
C ALA A 124 -15.46 1.08 -12.39
N TRP A 125 -15.87 -0.15 -12.20
CA TRP A 125 -15.13 -1.08 -11.36
C TRP A 125 -14.62 -2.20 -12.22
N VAL A 126 -13.31 -2.44 -12.16
CA VAL A 126 -12.65 -3.41 -13.02
C VAL A 126 -12.95 -4.83 -12.51
N GLY A 127 -13.37 -5.74 -13.40
CA GLY A 127 -13.07 -7.17 -13.24
C GLY A 127 -13.95 -8.07 -12.35
N GLY A 128 -15.03 -7.64 -11.68
CA GLY A 128 -15.99 -8.58 -11.06
C GLY A 128 -16.52 -8.23 -9.66
N THR A 129 -16.77 -9.25 -8.82
CA THR A 129 -17.40 -9.11 -7.48
C THR A 129 -16.49 -8.35 -6.53
N LYS A 130 -16.79 -7.07 -6.35
CA LYS A 130 -16.04 -6.08 -5.56
C LYS A 130 -15.96 -6.35 -4.05
N GLN A 131 -16.71 -7.34 -3.57
CA GLN A 131 -16.89 -7.57 -2.15
C GLN A 131 -16.21 -8.85 -1.73
N HIS A 132 -15.37 -8.74 -0.70
CA HIS A 132 -14.65 -9.86 -0.13
C HIS A 132 -15.08 -10.08 1.31
N THR A 133 -15.27 -11.35 1.67
CA THR A 133 -15.34 -11.74 3.07
C THR A 133 -13.94 -12.06 3.56
N VAL A 134 -13.46 -11.32 4.58
CA VAL A 134 -12.13 -11.49 5.18
C VAL A 134 -12.24 -11.79 6.66
N THR A 135 -11.30 -12.56 7.20
CA THR A 135 -11.23 -12.80 8.65
C THR A 135 -10.70 -11.58 9.38
N ASN A 136 -10.95 -11.47 10.69
CA ASN A 136 -10.38 -10.40 11.52
C ASN A 136 -8.84 -10.29 11.39
N LYS A 137 -8.12 -11.42 11.28
CA LYS A 137 -6.66 -11.45 11.10
C LYS A 137 -6.19 -10.97 9.71
N CYS A 138 -7.07 -11.02 8.72
CA CYS A 138 -6.78 -10.58 7.36
C CYS A 138 -7.34 -9.18 7.07
N CYS A 139 -7.72 -8.41 8.10
CA CYS A 139 -8.28 -7.06 7.96
C CYS A 139 -7.59 -6.15 8.96
N MET A 140 -6.65 -5.33 8.48
CA MET A 140 -5.86 -4.43 9.32
C MET A 140 -6.37 -2.99 9.18
N PRO A 141 -6.69 -2.32 10.31
CA PRO A 141 -7.05 -0.91 10.27
C PRO A 141 -5.85 -0.07 9.83
N LEU A 142 -6.11 0.95 9.02
CA LEU A 142 -5.10 1.96 8.70
C LEU A 142 -4.95 2.94 9.88
N PRO A 143 -3.78 3.59 10.02
CA PRO A 143 -3.61 4.69 10.98
C PRO A 143 -4.66 5.79 10.74
N LEU A 144 -5.21 6.32 11.83
CA LEU A 144 -6.19 7.41 11.81
C LEU A 144 -5.56 8.77 12.07
N TYR A 145 -4.38 8.80 12.71
CA TYR A 145 -3.69 10.03 13.08
C TYR A 145 -2.21 9.94 12.78
N GLU A 146 -1.61 11.09 12.47
CA GLU A 146 -0.16 11.25 12.46
C GLU A 146 0.31 11.80 13.82
N PRO A 147 1.35 11.21 14.45
CA PRO A 147 1.85 11.72 15.71
C PRO A 147 2.52 13.09 15.51
N SER A 148 2.15 14.06 16.34
CA SER A 148 2.86 15.35 16.40
C SER A 148 4.24 15.21 17.04
N HIS A 149 4.46 14.15 17.82
CA HIS A 149 5.73 13.81 18.42
C HIS A 149 6.08 12.34 18.17
N TYR A 150 7.10 12.11 17.34
CA TYR A 150 7.58 10.77 17.01
C TYR A 150 8.37 10.14 18.17
N THR A 151 8.10 8.87 18.43
CA THR A 151 8.80 8.02 19.38
C THR A 151 8.99 6.62 18.77
N PRO A 152 9.94 5.81 19.27
CA PRO A 152 10.10 4.43 18.78
C PRO A 152 8.86 3.53 18.92
N TYR A 153 7.83 3.96 19.65
CA TYR A 153 6.58 3.23 19.84
C TYR A 153 5.50 3.56 18.79
N ASN A 154 5.58 4.73 18.15
CA ASN A 154 4.55 5.24 17.24
C ASN A 154 5.02 5.40 15.78
N GLU A 155 6.22 4.94 15.47
CA GLU A 155 6.68 4.76 14.10
C GLU A 155 7.41 3.42 13.91
N PHE A 156 7.43 2.93 12.67
CA PHE A 156 8.26 1.80 12.30
C PHE A 156 9.70 2.27 12.10
N GLY A 157 10.65 1.69 12.84
CA GLY A 157 12.07 2.03 12.71
C GLY A 157 12.69 1.54 11.40
N ARG A 158 13.86 2.10 11.04
CA ARG A 158 14.67 1.66 9.90
C ARG A 158 14.89 0.14 9.90
N GLY A 159 14.75 -0.49 8.74
CA GLY A 159 14.90 -1.93 8.52
C GLY A 159 13.68 -2.77 8.93
N THR A 160 12.63 -2.17 9.48
CA THR A 160 11.39 -2.90 9.82
C THR A 160 10.70 -3.37 8.55
N LEU A 161 10.29 -4.65 8.52
CA LEU A 161 9.43 -5.20 7.46
C LEU A 161 7.98 -4.76 7.69
N VAL A 162 7.39 -4.11 6.69
CA VAL A 162 6.04 -3.56 6.71
C VAL A 162 5.27 -3.99 5.47
N LEU A 163 3.95 -3.77 5.48
CA LEU A 163 3.15 -3.71 4.26
C LEU A 163 2.95 -2.23 3.92
N ALA A 164 3.28 -1.86 2.68
CA ALA A 164 3.15 -0.49 2.19
C ALA A 164 2.34 -0.48 0.89
N LEU A 165 1.46 0.51 0.72
CA LEU A 165 0.73 0.69 -0.53
C LEU A 165 1.70 1.11 -1.64
N TYR A 166 1.73 0.38 -2.74
CA TYR A 166 2.57 0.73 -3.88
C TYR A 166 2.00 1.98 -4.58
N PRO A 167 2.85 2.94 -5.01
CA PRO A 167 2.39 4.16 -5.66
C PRO A 167 1.42 3.89 -6.82
N ASP A 168 0.36 4.70 -6.90
CA ASP A 168 -0.64 4.66 -7.98
C ASP A 168 -1.33 3.28 -8.16
N THR A 169 -1.43 2.50 -7.08
CA THR A 169 -2.16 1.22 -7.02
C THR A 169 -3.08 1.15 -5.81
N THR A 170 -3.88 0.08 -5.73
CA THR A 170 -4.69 -0.29 -4.57
C THR A 170 -4.12 -1.51 -3.84
N CYS A 171 -2.84 -1.86 -4.04
CA CYS A 171 -2.23 -3.05 -3.45
C CYS A 171 -1.11 -2.71 -2.47
N PHE A 172 -1.05 -3.47 -1.38
CA PHE A 172 0.03 -3.41 -0.39
C PHE A 172 1.01 -4.55 -0.62
N TYR A 173 2.30 -4.21 -0.60
CA TYR A 173 3.38 -5.17 -0.75
C TYR A 173 4.36 -5.07 0.40
N LYS A 174 5.16 -6.12 0.56
CA LYS A 174 6.24 -6.14 1.54
C LYS A 174 7.27 -5.09 1.18
N ALA A 175 7.65 -4.31 2.18
CA ALA A 175 8.70 -3.31 2.05
C ALA A 175 9.49 -3.21 3.36
N TYR A 176 10.74 -2.75 3.25
CA TYR A 176 11.59 -2.42 4.38
C TYR A 176 11.60 -0.91 4.58
N VAL A 177 11.46 -0.45 5.83
CA VAL A 177 11.59 0.98 6.12
C VAL A 177 13.03 1.43 5.86
N HIS A 178 13.23 2.24 4.83
CA HIS A 178 14.52 2.89 4.58
C HIS A 178 14.70 4.11 5.47
N THR A 179 13.72 5.02 5.54
CA THR A 179 13.81 6.21 6.41
C THR A 179 12.47 6.47 7.09
N PRO A 180 12.40 6.44 8.44
CA PRO A 180 11.18 6.74 9.18
C PRO A 180 10.84 8.24 9.12
N PRO A 181 9.59 8.62 9.40
CA PRO A 181 9.14 10.01 9.42
C PRO A 181 9.98 10.91 10.34
N SER A 182 10.36 10.45 11.54
CA SER A 182 11.16 11.25 12.48
C SER A 182 12.49 11.72 11.90
N GLU A 183 13.13 10.90 11.05
CA GLU A 183 14.40 11.18 10.40
C GLU A 183 14.28 12.08 9.16
N ARG A 184 13.06 12.35 8.67
CA ARG A 184 12.89 13.19 7.48
C ARG A 184 13.02 14.68 7.80
N ARG A 185 13.70 15.39 6.92
CA ARG A 185 13.96 16.85 7.03
C ARG A 185 12.80 17.74 6.55
N GLN A 186 11.67 17.16 6.14
CA GLN A 186 10.49 17.87 5.66
C GLN A 186 9.55 18.22 6.82
N PRO A 187 8.72 19.29 6.74
CA PRO A 187 7.65 19.52 7.71
C PRO A 187 6.59 18.40 7.63
N PRO A 188 5.87 18.10 8.73
CA PRO A 188 4.70 17.22 8.68
C PRO A 188 3.63 17.70 7.70
N PRO A 189 2.88 16.80 7.04
CA PRO A 189 2.91 15.35 7.22
C PRO A 189 4.16 14.69 6.59
N LYS A 190 4.85 13.82 7.34
CA LYS A 190 6.07 13.15 6.89
C LYS A 190 5.77 11.70 6.51
N ALA A 191 5.91 11.37 5.24
CA ALA A 191 5.84 9.99 4.77
C ALA A 191 7.05 9.13 5.23
N TYR A 192 6.92 7.81 5.16
CA TYR A 192 8.08 6.91 5.19
C TYR A 192 8.83 7.00 3.85
N LEU A 193 10.12 6.66 3.84
CA LEU A 193 10.76 6.11 2.64
C LEU A 193 10.89 4.61 2.85
N VAL A 194 10.41 3.81 1.89
CA VAL A 194 10.44 2.34 1.96
C VAL A 194 11.08 1.75 0.70
N GLU A 195 11.73 0.60 0.87
CA GLU A 195 12.28 -0.23 -0.20
C GLU A 195 11.39 -1.45 -0.35
N PHE A 196 10.67 -1.58 -1.46
CA PHE A 196 9.82 -2.75 -1.73
C PHE A 196 10.67 -3.97 -2.06
N GLU A 197 10.21 -5.17 -1.69
CA GLU A 197 10.83 -6.41 -2.18
C GLU A 197 10.68 -6.50 -3.69
N ASP A 198 11.80 -6.59 -4.42
CA ASP A 198 11.83 -6.64 -5.88
C ASP A 198 12.93 -7.60 -6.36
N GLU A 199 12.54 -8.78 -6.84
CA GLU A 199 13.48 -9.82 -7.31
C GLU A 199 14.18 -9.46 -8.63
N SER A 200 13.70 -8.45 -9.34
CA SER A 200 14.33 -7.99 -10.59
C SER A 200 15.51 -7.04 -10.33
N GLU A 201 15.56 -6.42 -9.15
CA GLU A 201 16.65 -5.56 -8.72
C GLU A 201 17.82 -6.39 -8.16
N LEU A 202 19.05 -5.93 -8.41
CA LEU A 202 20.27 -6.65 -7.99
C LEU A 202 20.34 -6.86 -6.47
N THR A 203 19.81 -5.90 -5.72
CA THR A 203 19.76 -5.91 -4.24
C THR A 203 18.58 -6.72 -3.70
N GLY A 204 17.66 -7.18 -4.56
CA GLY A 204 16.37 -7.76 -4.17
C GLY A 204 15.37 -6.72 -3.66
N ARG A 205 15.66 -5.41 -3.84
CA ARG A 205 14.88 -4.30 -3.31
C ARG A 205 14.79 -3.14 -4.28
N SER A 206 13.64 -2.46 -4.31
CA SER A 206 13.47 -1.22 -5.05
C SER A 206 14.33 -0.07 -4.48
N GLU A 207 14.49 0.99 -5.27
CA GLU A 207 14.92 2.29 -4.75
C GLU A 207 13.96 2.79 -3.64
N PRO A 208 14.43 3.61 -2.68
CA PRO A 208 13.58 4.16 -1.63
C PRO A 208 12.45 5.04 -2.17
N MET A 209 11.20 4.65 -1.94
CA MET A 209 10.00 5.36 -2.39
C MET A 209 9.21 5.97 -1.23
N PRO A 210 8.65 7.20 -1.39
CA PRO A 210 7.88 7.84 -0.34
C PRO A 210 6.47 7.25 -0.23
N VAL A 211 6.11 6.72 0.95
CA VAL A 211 4.76 6.21 1.22
C VAL A 211 4.16 6.93 2.44
N PRO A 212 2.99 7.57 2.31
CA PRO A 212 2.30 8.22 3.44
C PRO A 212 2.08 7.28 4.60
N GLN A 213 2.16 7.79 5.83
CA GLN A 213 2.02 6.97 7.04
C GLN A 213 0.68 6.20 7.09
N LYS A 214 -0.41 6.78 6.57
CA LYS A 214 -1.72 6.11 6.42
C LYS A 214 -1.64 4.77 5.70
N TYR A 215 -0.67 4.63 4.78
CA TYR A 215 -0.54 3.50 3.88
C TYR A 215 0.64 2.59 4.21
N VAL A 216 1.16 2.68 5.45
CA VAL A 216 2.18 1.77 5.98
C VAL A 216 1.62 1.09 7.22
N VAL A 217 1.51 -0.24 7.19
CA VAL A 217 0.99 -1.06 8.30
C VAL A 217 1.97 -2.18 8.65
N ALA A 218 1.84 -2.71 9.86
CA ALA A 218 2.69 -3.80 10.32
C ALA A 218 2.51 -5.05 9.45
N PHE A 219 3.62 -5.68 9.05
CA PHE A 219 3.55 -7.00 8.43
C PHE A 219 3.31 -8.05 9.52
N GLN A 220 2.14 -8.67 9.51
CA GLN A 220 1.83 -9.81 10.39
C GLN A 220 2.06 -11.11 9.63
N ASN A 221 2.97 -11.95 10.12
CA ASN A 221 3.15 -13.30 9.60
C ASN A 221 1.86 -14.08 9.94
N THR A 222 1.00 -14.27 8.95
CA THR A 222 -0.33 -14.89 9.08
C THR A 222 -0.35 -16.27 8.46
#